data_AF-A0A5B8V3A3-F1
#
_entry.id   AF-A0A5B8V3A3-F1
#
_cell.length_a   1.000
_cell.length_b   1.000
_cell.length_c   1.000
_cell.angle_alpha   90.00
_cell.angle_beta   90.00
_cell.angle_gamma   90.00
#
_symmetry.space_group_name_H-M   'P 1'
#
loop_
_entity.id
_entity.type
_entity.pdbx_description
1 polymer ?
#
loop_
_entity_poly.entity_id
_entity_poly.type
_entity_poly.pdbx_seq_one_letter_code
_entity_poly.pdbx_strand_id
1 'polypeptide(L)' 'MPVHQKHEIVRCERCGSPFECKANSFTKCQCAKVSLTLNETQYVSEQYDGCLCAGCLMALKEEFAILLNIR' A
#
# COMPACT_ATOMS: atom_id res chain seq x y z
N MET A 1 5.00 20.90 -25.40
CA MET A 1 4.21 20.13 -24.41
C MET A 1 5.11 19.03 -23.86
N PRO A 2 5.65 19.13 -22.63
CA PRO A 2 6.53 18.10 -22.09
C PRO A 2 5.73 17.06 -21.30
N VAL A 3 6.10 15.79 -21.50
CA VAL A 3 5.50 14.61 -20.88
C VAL A 3 5.91 14.58 -19.40
N HIS A 4 5.02 14.97 -18.49
CA HIS A 4 5.32 14.94 -17.06
C HIS A 4 4.97 13.58 -16.44
N GLN A 5 5.62 12.53 -16.95
CA GLN A 5 5.52 11.19 -16.40
C GLN A 5 6.57 11.04 -15.28
N LYS A 6 6.40 11.78 -14.19
CA LYS A 6 7.15 11.49 -12.95
C LYS A 6 6.52 10.24 -12.32
N HIS A 7 6.84 9.09 -12.90
CA HIS A 7 6.70 7.80 -12.25
C HIS A 7 7.76 7.75 -11.14
N GLU A 8 7.39 8.24 -9.95
CA GLU A 8 8.24 8.07 -8.78
C GLU A 8 8.18 6.60 -8.36
N ILE A 9 9.27 5.89 -8.62
CA ILE A 9 9.43 4.54 -8.10
C ILE A 9 9.82 4.69 -6.63
N VAL A 10 8.84 4.44 -5.76
CA VAL A 10 9.02 4.44 -4.31
C VAL A 10 9.32 3.01 -3.86
N ARG A 11 10.12 2.86 -2.80
CA ARG A 11 10.40 1.56 -2.23
C ARG A 11 9.38 1.26 -1.15
N CYS A 12 8.87 0.03 -1.15
CA CYS A 12 8.00 -0.45 -0.10
C CYS A 12 8.75 -0.43 1.24
N GLU A 13 8.19 0.22 2.25
CA GLU A 13 8.81 0.26 3.58
C GLU A 13 8.91 -1.13 4.22
N ARG A 14 7.96 -2.02 3.91
CA ARG A 14 7.91 -3.39 4.45
C ARG A 14 8.87 -4.36 3.75
N CYS A 15 8.82 -4.45 2.42
CA CYS A 15 9.59 -5.45 1.67
C CYS A 15 10.80 -4.87 0.90
N GLY A 16 10.96 -3.55 0.87
CA GLY A 16 12.00 -2.87 0.10
C GLY A 16 11.79 -2.90 -1.43
N SER A 17 10.78 -3.61 -1.93
CA SER A 17 10.55 -3.73 -3.37
C SER A 17 10.23 -2.37 -4.00
N PRO A 18 10.89 -2.02 -5.11
CA PRO A 18 10.54 -0.83 -5.88
C PRO A 18 9.16 -1.03 -6.50
N PHE A 19 8.26 -0.06 -6.30
CA PHE A 19 6.97 -0.04 -6.95
C PHE A 19 6.60 1.36 -7.40
N GLU A 20 5.75 1.43 -8.42
CA GLU A 20 5.26 2.71 -8.91
C GLU A 20 4.24 3.27 -7.91
N CYS A 21 4.66 4.29 -7.16
CA CYS A 21 3.75 5.05 -6.32
C CYS A 21 3.32 6.29 -7.10
N LYS A 22 2.04 6.37 -7.41
CA LYS A 22 1.43 7.58 -7.96
C LYS A 22 0.79 8.35 -6.82
N ALA A 23 1.58 8.89 -5.88
CA ALA A 23 1.06 9.70 -4.78
C ALA A 23 0.20 10.87 -5.29
N ASN A 24 0.60 11.46 -6.43
CA ASN A 24 -0.15 12.52 -7.12
C ASN A 24 -1.44 12.04 -7.84
N SER A 25 -1.66 10.73 -7.93
CA SER A 25 -2.85 10.12 -8.51
C SER A 25 -3.12 8.82 -7.76
N PHE A 26 -3.45 8.93 -6.47
CA PHE A 26 -3.63 7.80 -5.56
C PHE A 26 -4.52 6.69 -6.17
N THR A 27 -5.61 7.07 -6.84
CA THR A 27 -6.53 6.15 -7.55
C THR A 27 -5.89 5.29 -8.65
N LYS A 28 -4.71 5.67 -9.14
CA LYS A 28 -3.91 4.93 -10.13
C LYS A 28 -2.70 4.21 -9.52
N CYS A 29 -2.43 4.39 -8.23
CA CYS A 29 -1.37 3.67 -7.53
C CYS A 29 -1.68 2.17 -7.48
N GLN A 30 -0.66 1.33 -7.61
CA GLN A 30 -0.84 -0.12 -7.39
C GLN A 30 -1.33 -0.41 -5.97
N CYS A 31 -0.92 0.41 -5.00
CA CYS A 31 -1.39 0.37 -3.62
C CYS A 31 -2.91 0.54 -3.51
N ALA A 32 -3.52 1.45 -4.28
CA ALA A 32 -4.96 1.70 -4.27
C ALA A 32 -5.80 0.62 -5.00
N LYS A 33 -5.16 -0.30 -5.74
CA LYS A 33 -5.86 -1.48 -6.28
C LYS A 33 -6.25 -2.46 -5.17
N VAL A 34 -5.59 -2.40 -4.01
CA VAL A 34 -5.91 -3.23 -2.87
C VAL A 34 -7.01 -2.53 -2.06
N SER A 35 -8.20 -3.11 -2.07
CA SER A 35 -9.31 -2.62 -1.26
C SER A 35 -9.11 -3.06 0.19
N LEU A 36 -8.72 -2.10 1.01
CA LEU A 36 -8.62 -2.22 2.47
C LEU A 36 -9.84 -1.52 3.09
N THR A 37 -10.38 -2.12 4.14
CA THR A 37 -11.38 -1.52 5.01
C THR A 37 -10.74 -0.47 5.92
N LEU A 38 -11.57 0.30 6.62
CA LEU A 38 -11.11 1.32 7.56
C LEU A 38 -10.19 0.71 8.63
N ASN A 39 -10.58 -0.43 9.21
CA ASN A 39 -9.81 -1.12 10.23
C ASN A 39 -8.45 -1.62 9.72
N GLU A 40 -8.43 -2.22 8.53
CA GLU A 40 -7.18 -2.70 7.91
C GLU A 40 -6.26 -1.52 7.58
N THR A 41 -6.80 -0.43 7.05
CA THR A 41 -6.03 0.78 6.71
C THR A 41 -5.45 1.41 7.98
N GLN A 42 -6.23 1.49 9.05
CA GLN A 42 -5.76 2.02 10.32
C GLN A 42 -4.64 1.16 10.90
N TYR A 43 -4.81 -0.18 10.91
CA TYR A 43 -3.77 -1.11 11.33
C TYR A 43 -2.48 -0.94 10.53
N VAL A 44 -2.58 -0.75 9.22
CA VAL A 44 -1.43 -0.49 8.35
C VAL A 44 -0.77 0.84 8.70
N SER A 45 -1.54 1.93 8.84
CA SER A 45 -1.01 3.26 9.19
C SER A 45 -0.42 3.34 10.60
N GLU A 46 -0.85 2.50 11.53
CA GLU A 46 -0.23 2.40 12.86
C GLU A 46 1.13 1.67 12.83
N GLN A 47 1.36 0.81 11.83
CA GLN A 47 2.57 0.01 11.71
C GLN A 47 3.58 0.58 10.70
N TYR A 48 3.10 1.28 9.68
CA TYR A 48 3.88 1.82 8.58
C TYR A 48 3.37 3.22 8.20
N ASP A 49 4.26 4.22 8.27
CA ASP A 49 4.00 5.58 7.79
C ASP A 49 4.35 5.72 6.30
N GLY A 50 5.16 4.81 5.76
CA GLY A 50 5.63 4.84 4.39
C GLY A 50 4.67 4.25 3.34
N CYS A 51 5.11 4.33 2.09
CA CYS A 51 4.40 3.73 0.96
C CYS A 51 4.59 2.20 0.97
N LEU A 52 3.49 1.45 0.85
CA LEU A 52 3.49 -0.01 0.77
C LEU A 52 3.02 -0.50 -0.60
N CYS A 53 3.66 -1.55 -1.11
CA CYS A 53 3.28 -2.18 -2.36
C CYS A 53 2.00 -3.04 -2.20
N ALA A 54 1.31 -3.31 -3.31
CA ALA A 54 0.08 -4.11 -3.30
C ALA A 54 0.24 -5.49 -2.64
N GLY A 55 1.39 -6.15 -2.84
CA GLY A 55 1.67 -7.44 -2.22
C GLY A 55 1.80 -7.36 -0.69
N CYS A 56 2.43 -6.30 -0.18
CA CYS A 56 2.52 -6.08 1.27
C CYS A 56 1.16 -5.73 1.87
N LEU A 57 0.38 -4.90 1.19
CA LEU A 57 -0.98 -4.58 1.63
C LEU A 57 -1.89 -5.82 1.65
N MET A 58 -1.80 -6.70 0.64
CA MET A 58 -2.53 -7.98 0.65
C MET A 58 -2.09 -8.91 1.78
N ALA A 59 -0.79 -9.02 2.05
CA ALA A 59 -0.30 -9.83 3.16
C ALA A 59 -0.79 -9.28 4.52
N LEU A 60 -0.71 -7.96 4.73
CA LEU A 60 -1.23 -7.31 5.94
C LEU A 60 -2.74 -7.50 6.09
N LYS A 61 -3.47 -7.46 4.97
CA LYS A 61 -4.90 -7.76 4.93
C LYS A 61 -5.19 -9.17 5.44
N GLU A 62 -4.44 -10.16 4.96
CA GLU A 62 -4.58 -11.55 5.35
C GLU A 62 -4.19 -11.78 6.82
N GLU A 63 -3.08 -11.16 7.26
CA GLU A 63 -2.67 -11.15 8.67
C GLU A 63 -3.76 -10.56 9.58
N PHE A 64 -4.35 -9.43 9.20
CA PHE A 64 -5.44 -8.79 9.93
C PHE A 64 -6.69 -9.68 9.98
N ALA A 65 -7.04 -10.34 8.89
CA ALA A 65 -8.16 -11.29 8.84
C ALA A 65 -7.92 -12.49 9.77
N ILE A 66 -6.70 -13.04 9.80
CA ILE A 66 -6.33 -14.13 10.70
C ILE A 66 -6.41 -13.67 12.16
N LEU A 67 -5.91 -12.47 12.49
CA LEU A 67 -5.97 -11.90 13.84
C LEU A 67 -7.42 -11.75 14.33
N LEU A 68 -8.35 -11.36 13.46
CA LEU A 68 -9.77 -11.27 13.81
C LEU A 68 -10.42 -12.63 14.04
N ASN A 69 -9.94 -13.69 13.40
CA ASN A 69 -10.53 -15.03 13.48
C ASN A 69 -10.03 -15.86 14.70
N ILE A 70 -9.05 -15.33 15.44
CA ILE A 70 -8.49 -15.94 16.65
C ILE A 70 -9.09 -15.31 17.93
N ARG A 71 -9.97 -14.29 17.80
CA ARG A 71 -10.50 -13.50 18.91
C ARG A 71 -11.94 -13.86 19.29
#